data_AF-A0A842VUX7-F1
#
_entry.id   AF-A0A842VUX7-F1
#
_cell.length_a   1.000
_cell.length_b   1.000
_cell.length_c   1.000
_cell.angle_alpha   90.00
_cell.angle_beta   90.00
_cell.angle_gamma   90.00
#
_symmetry.space_group_name_H-M   'P 1'
#
loop_
_entity.id
_entity.type
_entity.pdbx_description
1 polymer ?
#
loop_
_entity_poly.entity_id
_entity_poly.type
_entity_poly.pdbx_seq_one_letter_code
_entity_poly.pdbx_strand_id
1 'polypeptide(L)'
;MTFDYYFKRILKDAFPSDIIIDNDIKVGTLPLIIDLIIKIPPPFLKNEVQNYSNTLPVLIRNFREINIIEYKSSHDIPNKGDLLKLFGYFGLYAEQNNFELADLINQKCTLWYICCLKPKFLKKLTNKSKIVLEKGKGLYKISKSILGFNYFILIIDELELKEENYPLLLNLKGKKLVEVIKKIIREGLIKN
;
A
#
# COMPACT_ATOMS: atom_id res chain seq x y z
N MET A 1 -4.03 3.49 -16.31
CA MET A 1 -2.73 4.02 -16.81
C MET A 1 -2.36 5.38 -16.21
N THR A 2 -3.07 6.48 -16.47
CA THR A 2 -2.67 7.82 -15.93
C THR A 2 -2.73 7.92 -14.40
N PHE A 3 -3.77 7.36 -13.76
CA PHE A 3 -3.93 7.41 -12.31
C PHE A 3 -2.93 6.51 -11.57
N ASP A 4 -2.63 5.34 -12.14
CA ASP A 4 -1.61 4.43 -11.61
C ASP A 4 -0.21 5.05 -11.69
N TYR A 5 0.08 5.76 -12.79
CA TYR A 5 1.32 6.50 -12.95
C TYR A 5 1.48 7.59 -11.88
N TYR A 6 0.43 8.36 -11.59
CA TYR A 6 0.48 9.40 -10.56
C TYR A 6 0.74 8.82 -9.16
N PHE A 7 0.06 7.73 -8.80
CA PHE A 7 0.29 7.02 -7.55
C PHE A 7 1.73 6.50 -7.43
N LYS A 8 2.24 5.83 -8.47
CA LYS A 8 3.63 5.33 -8.53
C LYS A 8 4.65 6.48 -8.39
N ARG A 9 4.38 7.62 -9.02
CA ARG A 9 5.23 8.82 -8.92
C ARG A 9 5.23 9.40 -7.50
N ILE A 10 4.07 9.52 -6.85
CA ILE A 10 4.00 9.98 -5.45
C ILE A 10 4.88 9.13 -4.54
N LEU A 11 4.83 7.80 -4.70
CA LEU A 11 5.67 6.91 -3.90
C LEU A 11 7.15 7.14 -4.21
N LYS A 12 7.53 7.26 -5.48
CA LYS A 12 8.91 7.56 -5.87
C LYS A 12 9.43 8.88 -5.30
N ASP A 13 8.60 9.92 -5.30
CA ASP A 13 8.98 11.24 -4.79
C ASP A 13 8.96 11.30 -3.25
N ALA A 14 8.20 10.41 -2.60
CA ALA A 14 8.10 10.32 -1.14
C ALA A 14 9.28 9.61 -0.49
N PHE A 15 10.09 8.87 -1.25
CA PHE A 15 11.19 8.05 -0.74
C PHE A 15 12.55 8.56 -1.25
N PRO A 16 13.63 8.46 -0.44
CA PRO A 16 14.97 8.76 -0.89
C PRO A 16 15.42 7.81 -2.01
N SER A 17 16.44 8.23 -2.77
CA SER A 17 16.97 7.48 -3.92
C SER A 17 17.47 6.07 -3.60
N ASP A 18 17.82 5.81 -2.33
CA ASP A 18 18.34 4.53 -1.87
C ASP A 18 17.24 3.47 -1.68
N ILE A 19 15.96 3.89 -1.69
CA ILE A 19 14.83 2.97 -1.72
C ILE A 19 14.52 2.60 -3.17
N ILE A 20 14.59 1.31 -3.46
CA ILE A 20 14.34 0.79 -4.81
C ILE A 20 12.83 0.61 -4.98
N ILE A 21 12.27 1.24 -6.02
CA ILE A 21 10.86 1.16 -6.37
C ILE A 21 10.75 0.64 -7.80
N ASP A 22 10.41 -0.64 -7.93
CA ASP A 22 10.26 -1.33 -9.20
C ASP A 22 8.78 -1.35 -9.61
N ASN A 23 8.48 -0.90 -10.84
CA ASN A 23 7.12 -0.86 -11.38
C ASN A 23 6.90 -2.02 -12.36
N ASP A 24 5.66 -2.50 -12.44
CA ASP A 24 5.19 -3.40 -13.49
C ASP A 24 6.08 -4.66 -13.64
N ILE A 25 6.35 -5.30 -12.50
CA ILE A 25 7.23 -6.47 -12.41
C ILE A 25 6.52 -7.70 -12.94
N LYS A 26 7.05 -8.27 -14.03
CA LYS A 26 6.59 -9.55 -14.57
C LYS A 26 7.03 -10.70 -13.67
N VAL A 27 6.08 -11.55 -13.30
CA VAL A 27 6.31 -12.78 -12.56
C VAL A 27 5.83 -13.99 -13.37
N GLY A 28 6.65 -15.03 -13.49
CA GLY A 28 6.32 -16.20 -14.32
C GLY A 28 6.23 -15.91 -15.83
N THR A 29 5.56 -16.79 -16.57
CA THR A 29 5.54 -16.85 -18.05
C THR A 29 4.29 -16.24 -18.69
N LEU A 30 3.23 -16.01 -17.93
CA LEU A 30 2.00 -15.32 -18.35
C LEU A 30 2.12 -13.80 -18.08
N PRO A 31 1.22 -12.92 -18.59
CA PRO A 31 1.23 -11.49 -18.27
C PRO A 31 0.76 -11.24 -16.84
N LEU A 32 1.50 -11.77 -15.87
CA LEU A 32 1.29 -11.62 -14.45
C LEU A 32 2.21 -10.50 -13.99
N ILE A 33 1.63 -9.32 -13.76
CA ILE A 33 2.38 -8.10 -13.48
C ILE A 33 1.99 -7.61 -12.10
N ILE A 34 2.98 -7.53 -11.20
CA ILE A 34 2.87 -6.82 -9.93
C ILE A 34 2.99 -5.32 -10.21
N ASP A 35 2.04 -4.52 -9.71
CA ASP A 35 2.03 -3.08 -9.97
C ASP A 35 3.29 -2.39 -9.43
N LEU A 36 3.69 -2.72 -8.19
CA LEU A 36 4.82 -2.11 -7.52
C LEU A 36 5.51 -3.04 -6.52
N ILE A 37 6.84 -3.01 -6.49
CA ILE A 37 7.66 -3.58 -5.41
C ILE A 37 8.54 -2.48 -4.83
N ILE A 38 8.46 -2.26 -3.52
CA ILE A 38 9.32 -1.34 -2.79
C ILE A 38 10.29 -2.16 -1.95
N LYS A 39 11.58 -2.02 -2.20
CA LYS A 39 12.66 -2.67 -1.44
C LYS A 39 13.33 -1.64 -0.52
N ILE A 40 13.32 -1.91 0.77
CA ILE A 40 13.87 -1.04 1.81
C ILE A 40 15.09 -1.73 2.43
N PRO A 41 16.28 -1.14 2.34
CA PRO A 41 17.48 -1.74 2.94
C PRO A 41 17.36 -1.84 4.46
N PRO A 42 17.88 -2.90 5.11
CA PRO A 42 17.80 -3.09 6.57
C PRO A 42 18.29 -1.90 7.44
N PRO A 43 19.32 -1.13 7.05
CA PRO A 43 19.71 0.08 7.78
C PRO A 43 18.58 1.10 7.95
N PHE A 44 17.72 1.27 6.93
CA PHE A 44 16.59 2.20 6.98
C PHE A 44 15.46 1.69 7.88
N LEU A 45 15.30 0.38 8.03
CA LEU A 45 14.31 -0.22 8.94
C LEU A 45 14.65 0.01 10.42
N LYS A 46 15.94 0.12 10.77
CA LYS A 46 16.39 0.23 12.17
C LYS A 46 16.53 1.67 12.67
N ASN A 47 16.99 2.62 11.84
CA ASN A 47 17.42 3.93 12.34
C ASN A 47 16.65 5.15 11.80
N GLU A 48 15.87 5.08 10.71
CA GLU A 48 15.36 6.32 10.09
C GLU A 48 13.93 6.30 9.54
N VAL A 49 13.11 5.28 9.81
CA VAL A 49 11.66 5.36 9.50
C VAL A 49 10.99 6.58 10.16
N GLN A 50 11.51 7.10 11.28
CA GLN A 50 10.95 8.26 11.97
C GLN A 50 11.16 9.61 11.23
N ASN A 51 12.29 9.82 10.54
CA ASN A 51 12.53 11.08 9.82
C ASN A 51 11.70 11.18 8.53
N TYR A 52 11.42 10.04 7.88
CA TYR A 52 10.53 9.96 6.70
C TYR A 52 9.05 9.78 7.08
N SER A 53 8.73 9.56 8.37
CA SER A 53 7.38 9.23 8.82
C SER A 53 6.34 10.33 8.55
N ASN A 54 6.77 11.56 8.27
CA ASN A 54 5.86 12.65 7.94
C ASN A 54 5.23 12.50 6.53
N THR A 55 5.84 11.71 5.65
CA THR A 55 5.35 11.44 4.30
C THR A 55 4.85 10.01 4.24
N LEU A 56 3.52 9.80 4.20
CA LEU A 56 2.88 8.47 4.13
C LEU A 56 3.08 7.56 5.37
N PRO A 57 2.84 8.05 6.61
CA PRO A 57 3.07 7.27 7.84
C PRO A 57 2.36 5.93 7.88
N VAL A 58 1.17 5.84 7.27
CA VAL A 58 0.35 4.61 7.26
C VAL A 58 1.05 3.44 6.54
N LEU A 59 1.83 3.73 5.51
CA LEU A 59 2.59 2.74 4.76
C LEU A 59 3.90 2.42 5.49
N ILE A 60 4.68 3.45 5.77
CA ILE A 60 6.05 3.34 6.28
C ILE A 60 6.11 2.55 7.59
N ARG A 61 5.18 2.79 8.53
CA ARG A 61 5.16 2.10 9.84
C ARG A 61 5.05 0.58 9.73
N ASN A 62 4.50 0.09 8.63
CA ASN A 62 4.21 -1.32 8.40
C ASN A 62 5.11 -1.94 7.34
N PHE A 63 5.95 -1.16 6.67
CA PHE A 63 6.86 -1.67 5.67
C PHE A 63 7.94 -2.58 6.28
N ARG A 64 8.43 -3.46 5.42
CA ARG A 64 9.52 -4.42 5.66
C ARG A 64 10.54 -4.28 4.54
N GLU A 65 11.50 -5.20 4.49
CA GLU A 65 12.54 -5.17 3.46
C GLU A 65 11.94 -5.21 2.05
N ILE A 66 10.84 -5.95 1.86
CA ILE A 66 10.19 -6.09 0.56
C ILE A 66 8.68 -5.86 0.73
N ASN A 67 8.12 -4.94 -0.05
CA ASN A 67 6.72 -4.55 0.04
C ASN A 67 6.10 -4.67 -1.35
N ILE A 68 5.22 -5.65 -1.53
CA ILE A 68 4.59 -5.97 -2.80
C ILE A 68 3.20 -5.36 -2.79
N ILE A 69 2.93 -4.48 -3.75
CA ILE A 69 1.74 -3.66 -3.77
C ILE A 69 0.97 -3.92 -5.06
N GLU A 70 -0.33 -4.20 -4.91
CA GLU A 70 -1.33 -4.10 -5.96
C GLU A 70 -2.19 -2.86 -5.67
N TYR A 71 -2.32 -1.99 -6.67
CA TYR A 71 -3.04 -0.73 -6.57
C TYR A 71 -4.31 -0.73 -7.42
N LYS A 72 -5.37 -0.10 -6.89
CA LYS A 72 -6.62 0.19 -7.60
C LYS A 72 -6.97 1.66 -7.46
N SER A 73 -6.96 2.35 -8.60
CA SER A 73 -7.27 3.77 -8.67
C SER A 73 -8.74 4.04 -8.32
N SER A 74 -9.09 5.32 -8.22
CA SER A 74 -10.49 5.72 -8.03
C SER A 74 -11.41 5.37 -9.21
N HIS A 75 -10.85 4.95 -10.35
CA HIS A 75 -11.59 4.58 -11.55
C HIS A 75 -11.79 3.07 -11.68
N ASP A 76 -11.07 2.29 -10.88
CA ASP A 76 -11.16 0.84 -10.89
C ASP A 76 -12.26 0.35 -9.94
N ILE A 77 -12.71 -0.88 -10.16
CA ILE A 77 -13.63 -1.58 -9.27
C ILE A 77 -12.81 -2.63 -8.50
N PRO A 78 -12.46 -2.39 -7.23
CA PRO A 78 -11.70 -3.35 -6.43
C PRO A 78 -12.46 -4.67 -6.30
N ASN A 79 -11.84 -5.78 -6.69
CA ASN A 79 -12.48 -7.09 -6.68
C ASN A 79 -11.68 -8.12 -5.85
N LYS A 80 -12.35 -9.21 -5.44
CA LYS A 80 -11.72 -10.24 -4.60
C LYS A 80 -10.63 -11.00 -5.36
N GLY A 81 -10.76 -11.11 -6.68
CA GLY A 81 -9.79 -11.76 -7.55
C GLY A 81 -8.42 -11.08 -7.46
N ASP A 82 -8.38 -9.74 -7.41
CA ASP A 82 -7.13 -8.99 -7.27
C ASP A 82 -6.39 -9.34 -5.96
N LEU A 83 -7.14 -9.52 -4.87
CA LEU A 83 -6.61 -9.95 -3.58
C LEU A 83 -5.97 -11.35 -3.68
N LEU A 84 -6.63 -12.29 -4.37
CA LEU A 84 -6.12 -13.64 -4.59
C LEU A 84 -4.92 -13.65 -5.54
N LYS A 85 -4.95 -12.80 -6.55
CA LYS A 85 -3.87 -12.58 -7.51
C LYS A 85 -2.59 -12.15 -6.80
N LEU A 86 -2.69 -11.21 -5.86
CA LEU A 86 -1.56 -10.74 -5.07
C LEU A 86 -0.87 -11.87 -4.28
N PHE A 87 -1.64 -12.81 -3.71
CA PHE A 87 -1.05 -13.99 -3.06
C PHE A 87 -0.30 -14.90 -4.04
N GLY A 88 -0.87 -15.13 -5.23
CA GLY A 88 -0.21 -15.92 -6.27
C GLY A 88 1.07 -15.26 -6.77
N TYR A 89 1.03 -13.95 -6.97
CA TYR A 89 2.17 -13.16 -7.42
C TYR A 89 3.31 -13.15 -6.42
N PHE A 90 2.98 -13.08 -5.14
CA PHE A 90 3.96 -13.24 -4.09
C PHE A 90 4.69 -14.59 -4.18
N GLY A 91 3.97 -15.69 -4.37
CA GLY A 91 4.57 -17.01 -4.51
C GLY A 91 5.55 -17.09 -5.69
N LEU A 92 5.15 -16.57 -6.85
CA LEU A 92 6.01 -16.53 -8.04
C LEU A 92 7.22 -15.61 -7.83
N TYR A 93 7.03 -14.45 -7.21
CA TYR A 93 8.12 -13.54 -6.90
C TYR A 93 9.12 -14.17 -5.92
N ALA A 94 8.62 -14.84 -4.88
CA ALA A 94 9.43 -15.54 -3.90
C ALA A 94 10.27 -16.64 -4.54
N GLU A 95 9.69 -17.44 -5.44
CA GLU A 95 10.40 -18.46 -6.21
C GLU A 95 11.49 -17.84 -7.09
N GLN A 96 11.15 -16.82 -7.89
CA GLN A 96 12.09 -16.14 -8.80
C GLN A 96 13.28 -15.49 -8.08
N ASN A 97 13.09 -15.10 -6.81
CA ASN A 97 14.11 -14.46 -5.99
C ASN A 97 14.70 -15.41 -4.93
N ASN A 98 14.47 -16.71 -5.05
CA ASN A 98 15.01 -17.77 -4.18
C ASN A 98 14.76 -17.50 -2.68
N PHE A 99 13.56 -17.08 -2.31
CA PHE A 99 13.22 -16.90 -0.90
C PHE A 99 13.21 -18.24 -0.17
N GLU A 100 13.81 -18.24 1.02
CA GLU A 100 13.77 -19.39 1.91
C GLU A 100 12.56 -19.31 2.85
N LEU A 101 12.19 -20.44 3.45
CA LEU A 101 11.14 -20.47 4.47
C LEU A 101 11.45 -19.53 5.65
N ALA A 102 12.73 -19.36 5.99
CA ALA A 102 13.18 -18.43 7.01
C ALA A 102 12.85 -16.97 6.67
N ASP A 103 12.96 -16.54 5.41
CA ASP A 103 12.58 -15.18 4.98
C ASP A 103 11.08 -14.93 5.19
N LEU A 104 10.26 -15.97 4.98
CA LEU A 104 8.81 -15.92 5.17
C LEU A 104 8.46 -15.82 6.66
N ILE A 105 9.08 -16.67 7.49
CA ILE A 105 8.88 -16.70 8.94
C ILE A 105 9.31 -15.38 9.59
N ASN A 106 10.44 -14.81 9.15
CA ASN A 106 10.98 -13.55 9.67
C ASN A 106 10.20 -12.31 9.19
N GLN A 107 9.10 -12.50 8.45
CA GLN A 107 8.26 -11.41 7.95
C GLN A 107 9.05 -10.38 7.14
N LYS A 108 10.01 -10.84 6.33
CA LYS A 108 10.81 -9.99 5.42
C LYS A 108 9.94 -9.22 4.44
N CYS A 109 8.75 -9.75 4.17
CA CYS A 109 7.82 -9.23 3.17
C CYS A 109 6.48 -8.77 3.74
N THR A 110 5.91 -7.77 3.09
CA THR A 110 4.51 -7.36 3.28
C THR A 110 3.77 -7.35 1.95
N LEU A 111 2.50 -7.73 2.00
CA LEU A 111 1.59 -7.66 0.86
C LEU A 111 0.58 -6.54 1.10
N TRP A 112 0.41 -5.69 0.10
CA TRP A 112 -0.43 -4.50 0.17
C TRP A 112 -1.45 -4.50 -0.95
N TYR A 113 -2.72 -4.46 -0.58
CA TYR A 113 -3.79 -4.16 -1.49
C TYR A 113 -4.30 -2.74 -1.22
N ILE A 114 -3.86 -1.80 -2.06
CA ILE A 114 -4.15 -0.38 -1.89
C ILE A 114 -5.25 -0.01 -2.86
N CYS A 115 -6.36 0.52 -2.37
CA CYS A 115 -7.48 0.91 -3.20
C CYS A 115 -8.00 2.28 -2.81
N CYS A 116 -8.33 3.09 -3.82
CA CYS A 116 -8.95 4.38 -3.55
C CYS A 116 -10.33 4.21 -2.90
N LEU A 117 -11.15 3.29 -3.43
CA LEU A 117 -12.53 3.09 -2.99
C LEU A 117 -12.67 1.81 -2.15
N LYS A 118 -13.57 1.84 -1.16
CA LYS A 118 -13.85 0.68 -0.31
C LYS A 118 -14.35 -0.52 -1.14
N PRO A 119 -13.67 -1.68 -1.10
CA PRO A 119 -14.13 -2.87 -1.80
C PRO A 119 -15.41 -3.45 -1.18
N LYS A 120 -16.40 -3.81 -2.01
CA LYS A 120 -17.65 -4.43 -1.52
C LYS A 120 -17.42 -5.73 -0.76
N PHE A 121 -16.37 -6.48 -1.11
CA PHE A 121 -16.04 -7.75 -0.46
C PHE A 121 -15.48 -7.56 0.96
N LEU A 122 -14.98 -6.37 1.31
CA LEU A 122 -14.35 -6.14 2.61
C LEU A 122 -15.33 -6.37 3.76
N LYS A 123 -16.60 -5.94 3.60
CA LYS A 123 -17.68 -6.19 4.59
C LYS A 123 -17.85 -7.68 4.90
N LYS A 124 -17.74 -8.54 3.88
CA LYS A 124 -17.83 -10.00 4.07
C LYS A 124 -16.60 -10.56 4.79
N LEU A 125 -15.42 -9.97 4.58
CA LEU A 125 -14.19 -10.41 5.23
C LEU A 125 -14.13 -9.96 6.71
N THR A 126 -14.55 -8.74 7.01
CA THR A 126 -14.63 -8.23 8.39
C THR A 126 -15.64 -9.00 9.22
N ASN A 127 -16.82 -9.31 8.66
CA ASN A 127 -17.86 -10.05 9.38
C ASN A 127 -17.47 -11.51 9.70
N LYS A 128 -16.48 -12.07 9.00
CA LYS A 128 -15.97 -13.42 9.26
C LYS A 128 -14.79 -13.44 10.24
N SER A 129 -14.51 -12.32 10.92
CA SER A 129 -13.43 -12.16 11.92
C SER A 129 -12.02 -12.47 11.38
N LYS A 130 -11.83 -12.44 10.05
CA LYS A 130 -10.53 -12.71 9.40
C LYS A 130 -9.68 -11.46 9.18
N ILE A 131 -10.20 -10.29 9.55
CA ILE A 131 -9.53 -9.00 9.38
C ILE A 131 -9.66 -8.23 10.69
N VAL A 132 -8.51 -7.77 11.19
CA VAL A 132 -8.44 -6.87 12.33
C VAL A 132 -8.21 -5.46 11.80
N LEU A 133 -8.95 -4.50 12.34
CA LEU A 133 -8.69 -3.10 12.08
C LEU A 133 -7.41 -2.72 12.82
N GLU A 134 -6.38 -2.23 12.11
CA GLU A 134 -5.26 -1.61 12.82
C GLU A 134 -5.71 -0.25 13.37
N LYS A 135 -5.01 0.27 14.37
CA LYS A 135 -5.37 1.55 14.99
C LYS A 135 -5.30 2.69 13.95
N GLY A 136 -6.46 3.09 13.42
CA GLY A 136 -6.61 4.16 12.43
C GLY A 136 -7.69 3.83 11.40
N LYS A 137 -8.35 4.84 10.81
CA LYS A 137 -9.34 4.61 9.75
C LYS A 137 -8.63 4.26 8.43
N GLY A 138 -9.15 3.26 7.71
CA GLY A 138 -8.70 2.91 6.36
C GLY A 138 -7.58 1.88 6.25
N LEU A 139 -6.88 1.51 7.33
CA LEU A 139 -5.89 0.43 7.32
C LEU A 139 -6.44 -0.84 7.98
N TYR A 140 -6.42 -1.93 7.22
CA TYR A 140 -6.92 -3.23 7.63
C TYR A 140 -5.81 -4.27 7.52
N LYS A 141 -5.63 -5.09 8.56
CA LYS A 141 -4.71 -6.22 8.53
C LYS A 141 -5.48 -7.53 8.48
N ILE A 142 -5.16 -8.38 7.52
CA ILE A 142 -5.74 -9.73 7.48
C ILE A 142 -5.08 -10.56 8.59
N SER A 143 -5.89 -11.02 9.55
CA SER A 143 -5.41 -11.76 10.71
C SER A 143 -5.18 -13.23 10.38
N LYS A 144 -4.12 -13.80 10.98
CA LYS A 144 -3.73 -15.23 10.89
C LYS A 144 -3.64 -15.75 9.45
N SER A 145 -2.52 -15.46 8.78
CA SER A 145 -2.08 -16.30 7.66
C SER A 145 -1.30 -17.50 8.22
N ILE A 146 -1.46 -18.67 7.59
CA ILE A 146 -0.78 -19.93 7.97
C ILE A 146 0.75 -19.79 7.90
N LEU A 147 1.24 -18.81 7.15
CA LEU A 147 2.65 -18.63 6.82
C LEU A 147 3.27 -17.36 7.43
N GLY A 148 2.58 -16.71 8.39
CA GLY A 148 3.13 -15.56 9.13
C GLY A 148 3.20 -14.23 8.35
N PHE A 149 2.73 -14.17 7.10
CA PHE A 149 2.76 -12.95 6.30
C PHE A 149 1.90 -11.82 6.86
N ASN A 150 2.45 -10.61 6.80
CA ASN A 150 1.69 -9.38 7.01
C ASN A 150 1.01 -8.98 5.69
N TYR A 151 -0.33 -9.05 5.70
CA TYR A 151 -1.15 -8.61 4.59
C TYR A 151 -2.00 -7.42 5.02
N PHE A 152 -1.88 -6.33 4.28
CA PHE A 152 -2.59 -5.08 4.52
C PHE A 152 -3.55 -4.76 3.38
N ILE A 153 -4.72 -4.24 3.73
CA ILE A 153 -5.63 -3.56 2.82
C ILE A 153 -5.69 -2.10 3.26
N LEU A 154 -5.31 -1.19 2.36
CA LEU A 154 -5.39 0.25 2.58
C LEU A 154 -6.50 0.85 1.72
N ILE A 155 -7.46 1.50 2.36
CA ILE A 155 -8.54 2.24 1.70
C ILE A 155 -8.28 3.73 1.86
N ILE A 156 -7.90 4.39 0.77
CA ILE A 156 -7.56 5.82 0.78
C ILE A 156 -8.80 6.65 1.13
N ASP A 157 -9.98 6.27 0.64
CA ASP A 157 -11.25 6.92 0.96
C ASP A 157 -11.72 6.70 2.42
N GLU A 158 -10.92 6.08 3.28
CA GLU A 158 -11.21 6.03 4.71
C GLU A 158 -10.17 6.74 5.55
N LEU A 159 -9.06 7.18 4.94
CA LEU A 159 -8.05 7.96 5.62
C LEU A 159 -8.61 9.27 6.15
N GLU A 160 -8.09 9.67 7.31
CA GLU A 160 -8.41 10.95 7.91
C GLU A 160 -7.84 12.09 7.06
N LEU A 161 -8.61 13.17 6.97
CA LEU A 161 -8.24 14.36 6.23
C LEU A 161 -7.18 15.15 7.01
N LYS A 162 -5.92 14.71 6.93
CA LYS A 162 -4.74 15.26 7.61
C LYS A 162 -3.61 15.44 6.59
N GLU A 163 -2.72 16.40 6.85
CA GLU A 163 -1.60 16.77 5.96
C GLU A 163 -0.75 15.56 5.56
N GLU A 164 -0.41 14.70 6.52
CA GLU A 164 0.36 13.46 6.32
C GLU A 164 -0.27 12.47 5.30
N ASN A 165 -1.59 12.56 5.07
CA ASN A 165 -2.33 11.70 4.15
C ASN A 165 -2.62 12.37 2.80
N TYR A 166 -2.32 13.67 2.62
CA TYR A 166 -2.62 14.38 1.37
C TYR A 166 -2.04 13.72 0.13
N PRO A 167 -0.79 13.21 0.12
CA PRO A 167 -0.26 12.57 -1.08
C PRO A 167 -1.13 11.39 -1.55
N LEU A 168 -1.70 10.60 -0.62
CA LEU A 168 -2.64 9.53 -0.98
C LEU A 168 -4.02 10.07 -1.34
N LEU A 169 -4.56 10.98 -0.53
CA LEU A 169 -5.91 11.52 -0.68
C LEU A 169 -6.11 12.28 -2.01
N LEU A 170 -5.04 12.81 -2.60
CA LEU A 170 -5.07 13.42 -3.94
C LEU A 170 -5.34 12.40 -5.07
N ASN A 171 -5.26 11.08 -4.79
CA ASN A 171 -5.65 10.03 -5.73
C ASN A 171 -7.17 9.73 -5.73
N LEU A 172 -7.95 10.44 -4.91
CA LEU A 172 -9.41 10.30 -4.86
C LEU A 172 -10.08 11.05 -6.02
N LYS A 173 -11.41 10.90 -6.12
CA LYS A 173 -12.23 11.64 -7.09
C LYS A 173 -13.47 12.25 -6.45
N GLY A 174 -14.11 13.16 -7.17
CA GLY A 174 -15.40 13.74 -6.78
C GLY A 174 -15.34 14.59 -5.51
N LYS A 175 -16.42 14.54 -4.70
CA LYS A 175 -16.60 15.44 -3.54
C LYS A 175 -15.44 15.41 -2.56
N LYS A 176 -14.88 14.22 -2.29
CA LYS A 176 -13.81 14.10 -1.30
C LYS A 176 -12.48 14.67 -1.78
N LEU A 177 -12.14 14.53 -3.07
CA LEU A 177 -10.99 15.22 -3.64
C LEU A 177 -11.17 16.75 -3.52
N VAL A 178 -12.37 17.26 -3.78
CA VAL A 178 -12.69 18.69 -3.63
C VAL A 178 -12.52 19.14 -2.16
N GLU A 179 -12.91 18.31 -1.19
CA GLU A 179 -12.70 18.59 0.24
C GLU A 179 -11.21 18.65 0.61
N VAL A 180 -10.40 17.75 0.06
CA VAL A 180 -8.93 17.75 0.21
C VAL A 180 -8.34 19.05 -0.32
N ILE A 181 -8.67 19.42 -1.55
CA ILE A 181 -8.19 20.66 -2.17
C ILE A 181 -8.61 21.89 -1.36
N LYS A 182 -9.87 21.97 -0.94
CA LYS A 182 -10.37 23.07 -0.09
C LYS A 182 -9.61 23.19 1.22
N LYS A 183 -9.26 22.06 1.85
CA LYS A 183 -8.50 22.07 3.10
C LYS A 183 -7.07 22.55 2.89
N ILE A 184 -6.39 22.05 1.85
CA ILE A 184 -5.04 22.49 1.47
C ILE A 184 -5.01 24.00 1.25
N ILE A 185 -5.96 24.54 0.47
CA ILE A 185 -6.03 25.98 0.20
C ILE A 185 -6.24 26.77 1.50
N ARG A 186 -7.18 26.35 2.36
CA ARG A 186 -7.45 27.04 3.63
C ARG A 186 -6.23 27.04 4.56
N GLU A 187 -5.54 25.91 4.69
CA GLU A 187 -4.35 25.80 5.54
C GLU A 187 -3.17 26.60 4.98
N GLY A 188 -2.99 26.62 3.66
CA GLY A 188 -1.97 27.43 3.00
C GLY A 188 -2.23 28.94 3.11
N LEU A 189 -3.49 29.38 3.09
CA LEU A 189 -3.87 30.78 3.28
C LEU A 189 -3.72 31.27 4.73
N ILE A 190 -3.72 30.37 5.73
CA ILE A 190 -3.55 30.72 7.15
C ILE A 190 -2.07 30.74 7.55
N LYS A 191 -1.21 30.03 6.81
CA LYS A 191 0.25 29.96 7.06
C LYS A 191 1.05 31.09 6.37
N ASN A 192 0.41 31.91 5.54
CA ASN A 192 0.97 33.10 4.89
C ASN A 192 0.40 34.38 5.51
#